data_AF-U1FE49-F1
#
_entry.id   AF-U1FE49-F1
#
_cell.length_a   1.000
_cell.length_b   1.000
_cell.length_c   1.000
_cell.angle_alpha   90.00
_cell.angle_beta   90.00
_cell.angle_gamma   90.00
#
_symmetry.space_group_name_H-M   'P 1'
#
loop_
_entity.id
_entity.type
_entity.pdbx_description
1 polymer ?
#
loop_
_entity_poly.entity_id
_entity_poly.type
_entity_poly.pdbx_seq_one_letter_code
_entity_poly.pdbx_strand_id
1 'polypeptide(L)'
;MNEWADDVWTAASMYYLQGETMDVIAKHLGTSRSTVSRLLKQARETGLVRISLAQPTSARQGLGTTYARLFGVRATIVPVKSGTTEVHRLDQVARTAAQSLTDAVHDGSTVGIAWGTTLDAVAHHIIPKETRGVHILQMNGSANPTSSGIPYVGEITARIADAFDADVIHFPIPAFFDNPATRASMWKERSIQSVLRTRATLDVAVFGVGGLQAPVPSHVYSSGYLTE
;
A
#
# COMPACT_ATOMS: atom_id res chain seq x y z
N MET A 1 -21.31 -9.91 -19.23
CA MET A 1 -21.10 -10.22 -17.81
C MET A 1 -20.13 -11.40 -17.79
N ASN A 2 -18.99 -11.26 -17.11
CA ASN A 2 -17.84 -12.15 -17.28
C ASN A 2 -18.11 -13.50 -16.59
N GLU A 3 -18.61 -14.51 -17.31
CA GLU A 3 -18.79 -15.88 -16.79
C GLU A 3 -17.53 -16.39 -16.06
N TRP A 4 -16.35 -15.98 -16.52
CA TRP A 4 -15.07 -16.31 -15.88
C TRP A 4 -14.90 -15.72 -14.47
N ALA A 5 -15.44 -14.53 -14.20
CA ALA A 5 -15.38 -13.93 -12.86
C ALA A 5 -16.31 -14.67 -11.90
N ASP A 6 -17.46 -15.12 -12.39
CA ASP A 6 -18.45 -15.89 -11.63
C ASP A 6 -17.89 -17.29 -11.27
N ASP A 7 -17.15 -17.92 -12.18
CA ASP A 7 -16.47 -19.21 -11.92
C ASP A 7 -15.40 -19.10 -10.82
N VAL A 8 -14.61 -18.01 -10.82
CA VAL A 8 -13.59 -17.76 -9.79
C VAL A 8 -14.25 -17.60 -8.41
N TRP A 9 -15.33 -16.82 -8.33
CA TRP A 9 -16.09 -16.64 -7.09
C TRP A 9 -16.75 -17.94 -6.62
N THR A 10 -17.35 -18.70 -7.54
CA THR A 10 -18.02 -19.96 -7.21
C THR A 10 -17.02 -20.99 -6.68
N ALA A 11 -15.91 -21.19 -7.39
CA ALA A 11 -14.84 -22.10 -6.95
C ALA A 11 -14.29 -21.72 -5.57
N ALA A 12 -14.04 -20.42 -5.34
CA ALA A 12 -13.55 -19.92 -4.06
C ALA A 12 -14.55 -20.12 -2.92
N SER A 13 -15.83 -19.82 -3.16
CA SER A 13 -16.90 -19.98 -2.17
C SER A 13 -17.09 -21.43 -1.75
N MET A 14 -17.15 -22.34 -2.73
CA MET A 14 -17.26 -23.78 -2.45
C MET A 14 -16.05 -24.29 -1.65
N TYR A 15 -14.84 -23.91 -2.05
CA TYR A 15 -13.62 -24.41 -1.39
C TYR A 15 -13.43 -23.85 0.02
N TYR A 16 -13.50 -22.52 0.19
CA TYR A 16 -13.12 -21.86 1.44
C TYR A 16 -14.27 -21.69 2.44
N LEU A 17 -15.51 -21.53 1.96
CA LEU A 17 -16.67 -21.32 2.85
C LEU A 17 -17.43 -22.61 3.11
N GLN A 18 -17.55 -23.48 2.09
CA GLN A 18 -18.32 -24.73 2.20
C GLN A 18 -17.44 -25.95 2.49
N GLY A 19 -16.11 -25.82 2.38
CA GLY A 19 -15.17 -26.92 2.66
C GLY A 19 -15.16 -28.01 1.59
N GLU A 20 -15.64 -27.71 0.38
CA GLU A 20 -15.74 -28.68 -0.71
C GLU A 20 -14.37 -29.05 -1.28
N THR A 21 -14.24 -30.30 -1.73
CA THR A 21 -13.03 -30.75 -2.41
C THR A 21 -12.96 -30.21 -3.84
N MET A 22 -11.74 -30.03 -4.37
CA MET A 22 -11.56 -29.56 -5.76
C MET A 22 -12.22 -30.49 -6.79
N ASP A 23 -12.35 -31.79 -6.50
CA ASP A 23 -13.01 -32.75 -7.40
C ASP A 23 -14.53 -32.56 -7.43
N VAL A 24 -15.16 -32.20 -6.30
CA VAL A 24 -16.59 -31.85 -6.26
C VAL A 24 -16.84 -30.55 -7.01
N ILE A 25 -15.99 -29.55 -6.78
CA ILE A 25 -16.08 -28.25 -7.47
C ILE A 25 -15.89 -28.42 -8.98
N ALA A 26 -14.93 -29.25 -9.40
CA ALA A 26 -14.68 -29.54 -10.81
C ALA A 26 -15.91 -30.14 -11.49
N LYS A 27 -16.58 -31.11 -10.84
CA LYS A 27 -17.84 -31.68 -11.33
C LYS A 27 -18.96 -30.63 -11.39
N HIS A 28 -19.08 -29.78 -10.37
CA HIS A 28 -20.09 -28.74 -10.31
C HIS A 28 -19.95 -27.71 -11.44
N LEU A 29 -18.72 -27.26 -11.69
CA LEU A 29 -18.40 -26.27 -12.74
C LEU A 29 -18.21 -26.90 -14.13
N GLY A 30 -18.40 -28.21 -14.29
CA GLY A 30 -18.18 -28.90 -15.57
C GLY A 30 -16.74 -28.78 -16.09
N THR A 31 -15.76 -28.67 -15.20
CA THR A 31 -14.34 -28.42 -15.53
C THR A 31 -13.41 -29.45 -14.90
N SER A 32 -12.10 -29.29 -15.08
CA SER A 32 -11.09 -30.17 -14.50
C SER A 32 -10.61 -29.69 -13.12
N ARG A 33 -10.10 -30.61 -12.30
CA ARG A 33 -9.45 -30.27 -11.02
C ARG A 33 -8.31 -29.27 -11.18
N SER A 34 -7.54 -29.33 -12.28
CA SER A 34 -6.46 -28.39 -12.56
C SER A 34 -7.00 -26.99 -12.87
N THR A 35 -8.15 -26.88 -13.56
CA THR A 35 -8.85 -25.60 -13.75
C THR A 35 -9.27 -25.01 -12.42
N VAL A 36 -9.89 -25.80 -11.53
CA VAL A 36 -10.28 -25.33 -10.18
C VAL A 36 -9.07 -24.82 -9.40
N SER A 37 -7.94 -25.54 -9.44
CA SER A 37 -6.70 -25.08 -8.78
C SER A 37 -6.24 -23.71 -9.31
N ARG A 38 -6.34 -23.49 -10.63
CA ARG A 38 -6.02 -22.20 -11.26
C ARG A 38 -7.03 -21.10 -10.87
N LEU A 39 -8.32 -21.39 -10.79
CA LEU A 39 -9.34 -20.45 -10.32
C LEU A 39 -9.09 -20.05 -8.86
N LEU A 40 -8.77 -21.01 -7.98
CA LEU A 40 -8.44 -20.73 -6.58
C LEU A 40 -7.13 -19.93 -6.45
N LYS A 41 -6.14 -20.21 -7.31
CA LYS A 41 -4.91 -19.42 -7.38
C LYS A 41 -5.21 -17.98 -7.79
N GLN A 42 -6.01 -17.80 -8.85
CA GLN A 42 -6.45 -16.50 -9.31
C GLN A 42 -7.23 -15.77 -8.22
N ALA A 43 -8.16 -16.42 -7.52
CA ALA A 43 -8.90 -15.82 -6.42
C ALA A 43 -7.99 -15.27 -5.30
N ARG A 44 -6.87 -15.94 -5.03
CA ARG A 44 -5.85 -15.44 -4.10
C ARG A 44 -5.03 -14.29 -4.69
N GLU A 45 -4.67 -14.37 -5.97
CA GLU A 45 -3.87 -13.35 -6.66
C GLU A 45 -4.63 -12.04 -6.89
N THR A 46 -5.94 -12.11 -7.15
CA THR A 46 -6.82 -10.94 -7.31
C THR A 46 -7.31 -10.38 -5.97
N GLY A 47 -7.01 -11.05 -4.86
CA GLY A 47 -7.44 -10.64 -3.53
C GLY A 47 -8.91 -10.93 -3.21
N LEU A 48 -9.63 -11.66 -4.07
CA LEU A 48 -10.97 -12.18 -3.78
C LEU A 48 -10.97 -13.08 -2.54
N VAL A 49 -9.89 -13.84 -2.34
CA VAL A 49 -9.64 -14.64 -1.15
C VAL A 49 -8.44 -14.09 -0.40
N ARG A 50 -8.65 -13.71 0.86
CA ARG A 50 -7.61 -13.31 1.80
C ARG A 50 -7.57 -14.30 2.95
N ILE A 51 -6.42 -14.93 3.16
CA ILE A 51 -6.23 -15.90 4.25
C ILE A 51 -5.45 -15.18 5.36
N SER A 52 -6.08 -15.05 6.53
CA SER A 52 -5.43 -14.55 7.74
C SER A 52 -5.23 -15.69 8.71
N LEU A 53 -4.00 -15.84 9.22
CA LEU A 53 -3.67 -16.81 10.25
C LEU A 53 -3.49 -16.08 11.58
N ALA A 54 -4.32 -16.39 12.57
CA ALA A 54 -4.11 -15.92 13.93
C ALA A 54 -2.82 -16.56 14.47
N GLN A 55 -1.91 -15.75 15.03
CA GLN A 55 -0.74 -16.32 15.67
C GLN A 55 -1.15 -17.12 16.91
N PRO A 56 -0.59 -18.33 17.12
CA PRO A 56 -0.77 -19.07 18.35
C PRO A 56 -0.40 -18.20 19.56
N THR A 57 -1.18 -18.29 20.62
CA THR A 57 -1.07 -17.49 21.84
C THR A 57 0.32 -17.56 22.51
N SER A 58 1.07 -18.64 22.25
CA SER A 58 2.44 -18.86 22.72
C SER A 58 3.50 -18.02 21.98
N ALA A 59 3.16 -17.38 20.85
CA ALA A 59 4.05 -16.49 20.10
C ALA A 59 4.04 -15.03 20.59
N ARG A 60 3.34 -14.73 21.69
CA ARG A 60 3.20 -13.38 22.31
C ARG A 60 4.51 -12.77 22.85
N GLN A 61 5.66 -13.37 22.59
CA GLN A 61 6.99 -12.82 22.89
C GLN A 61 7.80 -12.52 21.61
N GLY A 62 7.13 -12.33 20.46
CA GLY A 62 7.79 -11.90 19.23
C GLY A 62 8.20 -10.43 19.24
N LEU A 63 9.09 -10.04 18.32
CA LEU A 63 9.57 -8.66 18.17
C LEU A 63 8.43 -7.63 18.14
N GLY A 64 7.29 -7.91 17.50
CA GLY A 64 6.14 -6.98 17.46
C GLY A 64 5.63 -6.60 18.86
N THR A 65 5.54 -7.56 19.78
CA THR A 65 5.14 -7.30 21.17
C THR A 65 6.18 -6.50 21.94
N THR A 66 7.46 -6.73 21.67
CA THR A 66 8.56 -5.94 22.23
C THR A 66 8.48 -4.48 21.79
N TYR A 67 8.28 -4.23 20.49
CA TYR A 67 8.12 -2.87 19.96
C TYR A 67 6.87 -2.19 20.50
N ALA A 68 5.75 -2.92 20.60
CA ALA A 68 4.52 -2.39 21.18
C ALA A 68 4.72 -1.95 22.64
N ARG A 69 5.42 -2.76 23.44
CA ARG A 69 5.72 -2.43 24.85
C ARG A 69 6.70 -1.26 24.98
N LEU A 70 7.74 -1.20 24.13
CA LEU A 70 8.79 -0.18 24.24
C LEU A 70 8.33 1.19 23.70
N PHE A 71 7.54 1.20 22.63
CA PHE A 71 7.23 2.43 21.89
C PHE A 71 5.74 2.78 21.85
N GLY A 72 4.86 1.94 22.40
CA GLY A 72 3.41 2.19 22.39
C GLY A 72 2.76 2.09 21.00
N VAL A 73 3.41 1.39 20.07
CA VAL A 73 2.95 1.28 18.66
C VAL A 73 2.34 -0.09 18.37
N ARG A 74 1.43 -0.15 17.40
CA ARG A 74 1.05 -1.42 16.79
C ARG A 74 2.13 -1.80 15.76
N ALA A 75 2.92 -2.82 16.08
CA ALA A 75 4.01 -3.27 15.23
C ALA A 75 3.68 -4.61 14.56
N THR A 76 3.78 -4.63 13.23
CA THR A 76 3.71 -5.86 12.43
C THR A 76 5.12 -6.19 11.94
N ILE A 77 5.62 -7.37 12.30
CA ILE A 77 6.94 -7.83 11.89
C ILE A 77 6.76 -8.87 10.78
N VAL A 78 7.22 -8.53 9.58
CA VAL A 78 7.14 -9.41 8.41
C VAL A 78 8.29 -10.41 8.46
N PRO A 79 8.02 -11.73 8.58
CA PRO A 79 9.06 -12.73 8.65
C PRO A 79 9.71 -12.92 7.27
N VAL A 80 10.99 -12.60 7.17
CA VAL A 80 11.82 -12.78 5.97
C VAL A 80 12.83 -13.90 6.23
N LYS A 81 13.01 -14.80 5.25
CA LYS A 81 14.00 -15.88 5.36
C LYS A 81 15.42 -15.30 5.33
N SER A 82 16.33 -15.85 6.14
CA SER A 82 17.76 -15.54 6.05
C SER A 82 18.28 -15.74 4.62
N GLY A 83 19.12 -14.82 4.13
CA GLY A 83 19.64 -14.83 2.76
C GLY A 83 18.71 -14.26 1.68
N THR A 84 17.48 -13.84 2.04
CA THR A 84 16.57 -13.14 1.10
C THR A 84 17.16 -11.78 0.70
N THR A 85 17.14 -11.45 -0.59
CA THR A 85 17.63 -10.17 -1.13
C THR A 85 16.78 -8.99 -0.67
N GLU A 86 17.35 -7.78 -0.61
CA GLU A 86 16.63 -6.57 -0.15
C GLU A 86 15.37 -6.28 -0.97
N VAL A 87 15.40 -6.52 -2.29
CA VAL A 87 14.23 -6.37 -3.16
C VAL A 87 13.09 -7.29 -2.73
N HIS A 88 13.38 -8.55 -2.42
CA HIS A 88 12.36 -9.50 -1.96
C HIS A 88 11.87 -9.20 -0.53
N ARG A 89 12.75 -8.67 0.33
CA ARG A 89 12.34 -8.20 1.66
C ARG A 89 11.37 -7.04 1.55
N LEU A 90 11.69 -6.06 0.70
CA LEU A 90 10.82 -4.93 0.41
C LEU A 90 9.46 -5.39 -0.13
N ASP A 91 9.45 -6.31 -1.09
CA ASP A 91 8.20 -6.86 -1.65
C ASP A 91 7.29 -7.47 -0.58
N GLN A 92 7.84 -8.25 0.35
CA GLN A 92 7.06 -8.86 1.44
C GLN A 92 6.51 -7.82 2.42
N VAL A 93 7.31 -6.80 2.76
CA VAL A 93 6.86 -5.68 3.58
C VAL A 93 5.76 -4.90 2.87
N ALA A 94 5.95 -4.62 1.57
CA ALA A 94 5.01 -3.88 0.76
C ALA A 94 3.65 -4.57 0.66
N ARG A 95 3.61 -5.89 0.46
CA ARG A 95 2.36 -6.68 0.49
C ARG A 95 1.61 -6.54 1.81
N THR A 96 2.34 -6.66 2.92
CA THR A 96 1.74 -6.58 4.26
C THR A 96 1.21 -5.17 4.55
N ALA A 97 1.96 -4.14 4.14
CA ALA A 97 1.57 -2.74 4.28
C ALA A 97 0.37 -2.40 3.38
N ALA A 98 0.34 -2.90 2.14
CA ALA A 98 -0.78 -2.71 1.21
C ALA A 98 -2.08 -3.32 1.75
N GLN A 99 -2.01 -4.52 2.34
CA GLN A 99 -3.15 -5.13 3.03
C GLN A 99 -3.62 -4.26 4.21
N SER A 100 -2.67 -3.82 5.05
CA SER A 100 -2.99 -2.96 6.20
C SER A 100 -3.64 -1.63 5.79
N LEU A 101 -3.19 -1.05 4.68
CA LEU A 101 -3.78 0.15 4.11
C LEU A 101 -5.19 -0.13 3.58
N THR A 102 -5.38 -1.21 2.82
CA THR A 102 -6.69 -1.62 2.29
C THR A 102 -7.74 -1.84 3.39
N ASP A 103 -7.30 -2.35 4.54
CA ASP A 103 -8.16 -2.57 5.70
C ASP A 103 -8.45 -1.27 6.48
N ALA A 104 -7.53 -0.30 6.45
CA ALA A 104 -7.68 0.99 7.13
C ALA A 104 -8.57 1.99 6.37
N VAL A 105 -8.58 1.94 5.03
CA VAL A 105 -9.40 2.84 4.20
C VAL A 105 -10.85 2.40 4.21
N HIS A 106 -11.78 3.33 4.45
CA HIS A 106 -13.22 3.13 4.38
C HIS A 106 -13.90 4.30 3.66
N ASP A 107 -15.21 4.22 3.42
CA ASP A 107 -15.97 5.32 2.82
C ASP A 107 -15.72 6.63 3.59
N GLY A 108 -15.51 7.72 2.85
CA GLY A 108 -15.21 9.04 3.40
C GLY A 108 -13.78 9.25 3.92
N SER A 109 -12.91 8.24 3.88
CA SER A 109 -11.53 8.39 4.38
C SER A 109 -10.73 9.43 3.59
N THR A 110 -9.95 10.24 4.29
CA THR A 110 -8.89 11.06 3.71
C THR A 110 -7.53 10.46 4.03
N VAL A 111 -6.83 9.98 3.00
CA VAL A 111 -5.57 9.23 3.11
C VAL A 111 -4.42 10.08 2.58
N GLY A 112 -3.46 10.41 3.43
CA GLY A 112 -2.22 11.07 3.03
C GLY A 112 -1.18 10.07 2.58
N ILE A 113 -0.60 10.30 1.40
CA ILE A 113 0.45 9.47 0.81
C ILE A 113 1.73 10.29 0.62
N ALA A 114 2.84 9.79 1.16
CA ALA A 114 4.19 10.24 0.79
C ALA A 114 4.70 9.46 -0.44
N TRP A 115 5.77 9.95 -1.07
CA TRP A 115 6.43 9.26 -2.18
C TRP A 115 7.73 8.58 -1.74
N GLY A 116 8.18 7.60 -2.54
CA GLY A 116 9.44 6.87 -2.35
C GLY A 116 9.33 5.40 -2.76
N THR A 117 10.47 4.70 -2.85
CA THR A 117 10.56 3.30 -3.31
C THR A 117 9.62 2.36 -2.55
N THR A 118 9.49 2.54 -1.24
CA THR A 118 8.59 1.70 -0.43
C THR A 118 7.13 1.92 -0.78
N LEU A 119 6.72 3.17 -1.00
CA LEU A 119 5.33 3.49 -1.32
C LEU A 119 4.97 3.09 -2.74
N ASP A 120 5.92 3.18 -3.67
CA ASP A 120 5.77 2.62 -5.01
C ASP A 120 5.53 1.10 -4.95
N ALA A 121 6.37 0.37 -4.19
CA ALA A 121 6.17 -1.07 -4.01
C ALA A 121 4.83 -1.40 -3.32
N VAL A 122 4.41 -0.60 -2.33
CA VAL A 122 3.10 -0.77 -1.67
C VAL A 122 1.96 -0.57 -2.65
N ALA A 123 2.00 0.48 -3.47
CA ALA A 123 0.96 0.79 -4.45
C ALA A 123 0.75 -0.35 -5.45
N HIS A 124 1.80 -1.10 -5.80
CA HIS A 124 1.70 -2.28 -6.67
C HIS A 124 0.97 -3.48 -6.04
N HIS A 125 0.84 -3.52 -4.71
CA HIS A 125 0.19 -4.62 -3.99
C HIS A 125 -1.17 -4.26 -3.39
N ILE A 126 -1.67 -3.03 -3.62
CA ILE A 126 -3.01 -2.66 -3.15
C ILE A 126 -4.02 -3.46 -3.96
N ILE A 127 -4.91 -4.14 -3.22
CA ILE A 127 -6.03 -4.85 -3.79
C ILE A 127 -7.17 -3.85 -3.94
N PRO A 128 -7.73 -3.69 -5.15
CA PRO A 128 -8.85 -2.79 -5.37
C PRO A 128 -10.00 -3.07 -4.39
N LYS A 129 -10.57 -2.00 -3.85
CA LYS A 129 -11.68 -2.02 -2.91
C LYS A 129 -12.63 -0.91 -3.32
N GLU A 130 -13.88 -1.27 -3.64
CA GLU A 130 -14.91 -0.27 -3.87
C GLU A 130 -15.12 0.54 -2.59
N THR A 131 -14.88 1.84 -2.67
CA THR A 131 -15.17 2.79 -1.59
C THR A 131 -15.83 4.03 -2.19
N ARG A 132 -16.43 4.87 -1.34
CA ARG A 132 -17.11 6.09 -1.77
C ARG A 132 -16.60 7.31 -1.02
N GLY A 133 -16.35 8.40 -1.74
CA GLY A 133 -15.95 9.66 -1.15
C GLY A 133 -14.58 9.61 -0.46
N VAL A 134 -13.69 8.73 -0.91
CA VAL A 134 -12.31 8.68 -0.42
C VAL A 134 -11.48 9.74 -1.14
N HIS A 135 -10.57 10.36 -0.40
CA HIS A 135 -9.61 11.33 -0.95
C HIS A 135 -8.18 10.88 -0.69
N ILE A 136 -7.35 10.82 -1.73
CA ILE A 136 -5.92 10.58 -1.63
C ILE A 136 -5.17 11.92 -1.70
N LEU A 137 -4.56 12.33 -0.59
CA LEU A 137 -3.79 13.57 -0.50
C LEU A 137 -2.29 13.33 -0.67
N GLN A 138 -1.67 14.06 -1.58
CA GLN A 138 -0.21 14.10 -1.73
C GLN A 138 0.40 14.87 -0.54
N MET A 139 1.09 14.18 0.37
CA MET A 139 1.57 14.81 1.62
C MET A 139 2.80 15.70 1.45
N ASN A 140 3.63 15.39 0.47
CA ASN A 140 4.89 16.07 0.20
C ASN A 140 4.81 16.82 -1.12
N GLY A 141 5.62 17.85 -1.30
CA GLY A 141 5.74 18.51 -2.60
C GLY A 141 6.24 17.57 -3.70
N SER A 142 6.13 17.99 -4.94
CA SER A 142 6.62 17.27 -6.10
C SER A 142 8.14 17.12 -6.05
N ALA A 143 8.62 15.89 -6.26
CA ALA A 143 10.02 15.59 -6.50
C ALA A 143 10.31 15.73 -8.00
N ASN A 144 11.48 16.27 -8.34
CA ASN A 144 11.91 16.48 -9.73
C ASN A 144 12.36 15.14 -10.38
N PRO A 145 12.08 14.92 -11.68
CA PRO A 145 12.30 13.65 -12.38
C PRO A 145 13.72 13.44 -12.93
N THR A 146 14.65 14.37 -12.76
CA THR A 146 15.95 14.31 -13.45
C THR A 146 16.96 13.28 -12.89
N SER A 147 16.69 12.59 -11.76
CA SER A 147 17.71 11.69 -11.17
C SER A 147 17.23 10.46 -10.39
N SER A 148 15.93 10.19 -10.25
CA SER A 148 15.46 9.24 -9.21
C SER A 148 15.11 7.82 -9.69
N GLY A 149 14.75 7.64 -10.96
CA GLY A 149 14.30 6.34 -11.48
C GLY A 149 12.99 5.81 -10.85
N ILE A 150 12.27 6.66 -10.10
CA ILE A 150 10.94 6.36 -9.54
C ILE A 150 9.89 6.88 -10.55
N PRO A 151 8.82 6.12 -10.84
CA PRO A 151 7.68 6.65 -11.58
C PRO A 151 7.10 7.89 -10.90
N TYR A 152 6.41 8.75 -11.65
CA TYR A 152 5.99 10.07 -11.19
C TYR A 152 5.31 10.01 -9.80
N VAL A 153 5.52 10.99 -8.92
CA VAL A 153 4.79 11.08 -7.63
C VAL A 153 3.27 10.98 -7.85
N GLY A 154 2.80 11.50 -8.98
CA GLY A 154 1.42 11.34 -9.42
C GLY A 154 1.05 9.91 -9.84
N GLU A 155 1.95 9.06 -10.33
CA GLU A 155 1.66 7.64 -10.63
C GLU A 155 1.41 6.83 -9.36
N ILE A 156 2.22 7.02 -8.30
CA ILE A 156 1.98 6.37 -7.00
C ILE A 156 0.59 6.80 -6.49
N THR A 157 0.34 8.11 -6.49
CA THR A 157 -0.92 8.67 -5.97
C THR A 157 -2.12 8.22 -6.81
N ALA A 158 -2.00 8.22 -8.14
CA ALA A 158 -3.04 7.77 -9.07
C ALA A 158 -3.34 6.29 -8.91
N ARG A 159 -2.32 5.42 -8.83
CA ARG A 159 -2.53 3.98 -8.63
C ARG A 159 -3.29 3.67 -7.34
N ILE A 160 -2.95 4.36 -6.26
CA ILE A 160 -3.66 4.20 -4.98
C ILE A 160 -5.09 4.73 -5.10
N ALA A 161 -5.29 5.87 -5.78
CA ALA A 161 -6.60 6.44 -6.00
C ALA A 161 -7.51 5.52 -6.83
N ASP A 162 -6.99 4.96 -7.93
CA ASP A 162 -7.68 3.99 -8.78
C ASP A 162 -8.09 2.74 -8.00
N ALA A 163 -7.23 2.27 -7.08
CA ALA A 163 -7.53 1.09 -6.27
C ALA A 163 -8.66 1.32 -5.25
N PHE A 164 -8.94 2.57 -4.88
CA PHE A 164 -9.99 2.92 -3.92
C PHE A 164 -11.17 3.67 -4.54
N ASP A 165 -11.20 3.92 -5.86
CA ASP A 165 -12.19 4.82 -6.49
C ASP A 165 -12.22 6.20 -5.82
N ALA A 166 -11.03 6.75 -5.60
CA ALA A 166 -10.81 7.96 -4.80
C ALA A 166 -10.40 9.17 -5.63
N ASP A 167 -10.74 10.37 -5.16
CA ASP A 167 -10.28 11.62 -5.75
C ASP A 167 -8.87 11.97 -5.25
N VAL A 168 -8.05 12.57 -6.12
CA VAL A 168 -6.69 12.99 -5.75
C VAL A 168 -6.64 14.47 -5.38
N ILE A 169 -6.06 14.77 -4.21
CA ILE A 169 -5.73 16.11 -3.75
C ILE A 169 -4.22 16.31 -3.89
N HIS A 170 -3.82 16.99 -4.96
CA HIS A 170 -2.42 17.30 -5.22
C HIS A 170 -1.89 18.40 -4.28
N PHE A 171 -0.59 18.33 -3.98
CA PHE A 171 0.12 19.37 -3.26
C PHE A 171 1.14 20.04 -4.21
N PRO A 172 0.71 21.09 -4.95
CA PRO A 172 1.45 21.63 -6.09
C PRO A 172 2.57 22.58 -5.66
N ILE A 173 3.49 22.08 -4.84
CA ILE A 173 4.68 22.80 -4.40
C ILE A 173 5.93 21.95 -4.70
N PRO A 174 7.11 22.57 -4.84
CA PRO A 174 8.37 21.84 -4.75
C PRO A 174 8.48 21.09 -3.41
N ALA A 175 9.06 19.89 -3.43
CA ALA A 175 9.44 19.21 -2.19
C ALA A 175 10.50 19.98 -1.40
N PHE A 176 11.44 20.62 -2.12
CA PHE A 176 12.53 21.41 -1.58
C PHE A 176 12.53 22.80 -2.18
N PHE A 177 12.84 23.80 -1.37
CA PHE A 177 12.93 25.20 -1.78
C PHE A 177 14.35 25.69 -1.53
N ASP A 178 15.02 26.19 -2.56
CA ASP A 178 16.33 26.84 -2.41
C ASP A 178 16.22 28.17 -1.64
N ASN A 179 15.08 28.87 -1.81
CA ASN A 179 14.81 30.14 -1.16
C ASN A 179 13.67 30.02 -0.13
N PRO A 180 13.97 30.20 1.17
CA PRO A 180 12.96 30.19 2.23
C PRO A 180 11.85 31.23 2.06
N ALA A 181 12.14 32.39 1.44
CA ALA A 181 11.15 33.41 1.16
C ALA A 181 10.09 32.94 0.16
N THR A 182 10.48 32.13 -0.84
CA THR A 182 9.55 31.51 -1.80
C THR A 182 8.59 30.58 -1.09
N ARG A 183 9.09 29.73 -0.18
CA ARG A 183 8.24 28.87 0.66
C ARG A 183 7.25 29.70 1.48
N ALA A 184 7.74 30.75 2.14
CA ALA A 184 6.90 31.62 2.96
C ALA A 184 5.78 32.29 2.14
N SER A 185 6.07 32.70 0.91
CA SER A 185 5.08 33.27 -0.01
C SER A 185 4.06 32.22 -0.46
N MET A 186 4.49 31.01 -0.87
CA MET A 186 3.55 29.94 -1.27
C MET A 186 2.60 29.53 -0.14
N TRP A 187 3.07 29.56 1.12
CA TRP A 187 2.22 29.27 2.27
C TRP A 187 1.13 30.31 2.51
N LYS A 188 1.17 31.49 1.89
CA LYS A 188 0.09 32.49 1.97
C LYS A 188 -1.02 32.22 0.97
N GLU A 189 -0.76 31.43 -0.07
CA GLU A 189 -1.72 31.15 -1.13
C GLU A 189 -2.89 30.31 -0.62
N ARG A 190 -4.11 30.69 -1.02
CA ARG A 190 -5.34 30.02 -0.56
C ARG A 190 -5.40 28.55 -0.98
N SER A 191 -4.89 28.22 -2.16
CA SER A 191 -4.81 26.85 -2.67
C SER A 191 -3.94 25.98 -1.77
N ILE A 192 -2.76 26.47 -1.39
CA ILE A 192 -1.83 25.79 -0.49
C ILE A 192 -2.41 25.66 0.92
N GLN A 193 -3.00 26.73 1.44
CA GLN A 193 -3.71 26.71 2.72
C GLN A 193 -4.84 25.68 2.75
N SER A 194 -5.54 25.46 1.62
CA SER A 194 -6.59 24.44 1.53
C SER A 194 -6.03 23.03 1.68
N VAL A 195 -4.95 22.70 0.96
CA VAL A 195 -4.29 21.40 1.08
C VAL A 195 -3.75 21.17 2.49
N LEU A 196 -3.16 22.19 3.11
CA LEU A 196 -2.64 22.11 4.48
C LEU A 196 -3.74 21.85 5.51
N ARG A 197 -4.94 22.44 5.34
CA ARG A 197 -6.09 22.14 6.20
C ARG A 197 -6.53 20.69 6.07
N THR A 198 -6.67 20.17 4.85
CA THR A 198 -7.01 18.76 4.62
C THR A 198 -5.95 17.82 5.17
N ARG A 199 -4.66 18.17 5.04
CA ARG A 199 -3.54 17.39 5.59
C ARG A 199 -3.58 17.30 7.13
N ALA A 200 -4.14 18.31 7.81
CA ALA A 200 -4.26 18.30 9.26
C ALA A 200 -5.39 17.38 9.78
N THR A 201 -6.29 16.95 8.89
CA THR A 201 -7.47 16.13 9.22
C THR A 201 -7.43 14.77 8.53
N LEU A 202 -6.23 14.25 8.22
CA LEU A 202 -6.08 12.93 7.62
C LEU A 202 -6.53 11.84 8.60
N ASP A 203 -7.27 10.85 8.10
CA ASP A 203 -7.61 9.63 8.84
C ASP A 203 -6.43 8.65 8.85
N VAL A 204 -5.71 8.58 7.73
CA VAL A 204 -4.57 7.69 7.54
C VAL A 204 -3.43 8.45 6.88
N ALA A 205 -2.21 8.29 7.38
CA ALA A 205 -1.00 8.78 6.75
C ALA A 205 -0.04 7.63 6.48
N VAL A 206 0.42 7.49 5.24
CA VAL A 206 1.29 6.39 4.81
C VAL A 206 2.60 6.96 4.28
N PHE A 207 3.70 6.58 4.93
CA PHE A 207 5.04 7.03 4.58
C PHE A 207 6.08 5.98 4.93
N GLY A 208 7.18 5.98 4.17
CA GLY A 208 8.37 5.22 4.49
C GLY A 208 9.28 6.02 5.42
N VAL A 209 10.08 5.32 6.23
CA VAL A 209 11.14 5.94 7.04
C VAL A 209 12.47 5.73 6.31
N GLY A 210 13.08 6.83 5.88
CA GLY A 210 14.38 6.81 5.23
C GLY A 210 15.53 6.67 6.24
N GLY A 211 16.51 5.83 5.93
CA GLY A 211 17.75 5.72 6.69
C GLY A 211 18.91 6.43 6.01
N LEU A 212 19.76 7.11 6.79
CA LEU A 212 21.01 7.70 6.33
C LEU A 212 22.05 6.65 5.94
N GLN A 213 22.15 5.59 6.75
CA GLN A 213 23.12 4.50 6.59
C GLN A 213 22.43 3.19 6.19
N ALA A 214 21.36 3.28 5.38
CA ALA A 214 20.66 2.11 4.89
C ALA A 214 21.39 1.52 3.66
N PRO A 215 21.35 0.18 3.46
CA PRO A 215 21.86 -0.45 2.24
C PRO A 215 21.24 0.14 0.96
N VAL A 216 19.99 0.60 1.06
CA VAL A 216 19.33 1.44 0.06
C VAL A 216 19.12 2.82 0.67
N PRO A 217 19.95 3.83 0.31
CA PRO A 217 19.83 5.18 0.85
C PRO A 217 18.47 5.79 0.52
N SER A 218 17.97 6.64 1.42
CA SER A 218 16.75 7.40 1.14
C SER A 218 16.95 8.35 -0.04
N HIS A 219 15.94 8.44 -0.90
CA HIS A 219 15.96 9.26 -2.11
C HIS A 219 16.19 10.74 -1.85
N VAL A 220 15.80 11.22 -0.66
CA VAL A 220 16.09 12.59 -0.23
C VAL A 220 17.61 12.87 -0.23
N TYR A 221 18.45 11.85 0.01
CA TYR A 221 19.90 11.97 0.01
C TYR A 221 20.53 11.56 -1.32
N SER A 222 20.03 10.48 -1.96
CA SER A 222 20.61 10.00 -3.22
C SER A 222 20.25 10.86 -4.44
N SER A 223 19.16 11.64 -4.37
CA SER A 223 18.71 12.49 -5.49
C SER A 223 19.26 13.92 -5.43
N GLY A 224 20.25 14.20 -4.57
CA GLY A 224 20.93 15.50 -4.52
C GLY A 224 20.08 16.64 -3.97
N TYR A 225 18.96 16.36 -3.28
CA TYR A 225 18.13 17.39 -2.63
C TYR A 225 18.78 17.99 -1.39
N LEU A 226 19.71 17.26 -0.77
CA LEU A 226 20.50 17.70 0.36
C LEU A 226 21.98 17.54 0.00
N THR A 227 22.76 18.57 0.26
CA THR A 227 24.23 18.46 0.26
C THR A 227 24.68 17.84 1.59
N GLU A 228 25.72 16.99 1.55
CA GLU A 228 26.39 16.47 2.76
C GLU A 228 26.94 17.59 3.65
#